data_AF-A0A7Y7NR82-F1
#
_entry.id   AF-A0A7Y7NR82-F1
#
_cell.length_a   1.000
_cell.length_b   1.000
_cell.length_c   1.000
_cell.angle_alpha   90.00
_cell.angle_beta   90.00
_cell.angle_gamma   90.00
#
_symmetry.space_group_name_H-M   'P 1'
#
loop_
_entity.id
_entity.type
_entity.pdbx_description
1 polymer ?
#
loop_
_entity_poly.entity_id
_entity_poly.type
_entity_poly.pdbx_seq_one_letter_code
_entity_poly.pdbx_strand_id
1 'polypeptide(L)'
;MKLFHYIVTNRLCHILSTIVIAILISTTCHAAKTKYIWQSSDQFVALEQQDSPSTNTVAPNDHPATVTSETISAMLSSLEIRATDSDKPEPLFTAVAVQSIAPQILQGLRQASPTEDVTFAVIGLHNTSYGFVKSHKVTTGRVYYQAGRLNILIGQAQKEVNDRDDRRLAPFTPGSRHKTSEGDWQLLPQPGQKGFSLQRKDWAAFSTEWQPPAAVQSVSPQQSIPAGLIAPARQPSPADRLIVLKELKEKGLISEEEYRSKRQEILNLL
;
A
#
# COMPACT_ATOMS: atom_id res chain seq x y z
N MET A 1 -16.01 -37.60 -77.94
CA MET A 1 -16.11 -36.48 -78.90
C MET A 1 -17.25 -35.57 -78.47
N LYS A 2 -16.93 -34.30 -78.19
CA LYS A 2 -17.76 -33.07 -78.17
C LYS A 2 -18.88 -32.97 -77.11
N LEU A 3 -18.72 -32.15 -76.06
CA LEU A 3 -18.87 -30.67 -76.02
C LEU A 3 -20.33 -30.22 -76.28
N PHE A 4 -21.05 -29.78 -75.25
CA PHE A 4 -21.13 -28.39 -74.72
C PHE A 4 -22.25 -27.58 -75.40
N HIS A 5 -22.96 -26.77 -74.59
CA HIS A 5 -23.43 -25.38 -74.81
C HIS A 5 -24.79 -25.14 -74.08
N TYR A 6 -24.84 -24.31 -73.03
CA TYR A 6 -25.07 -22.82 -73.04
C TYR A 6 -26.60 -22.57 -72.79
N ILE A 7 -27.16 -21.67 -71.95
CA ILE A 7 -26.67 -20.55 -71.11
C ILE A 7 -27.85 -19.92 -70.33
N VAL A 8 -27.54 -19.22 -69.22
CA VAL A 8 -28.10 -17.90 -68.78
C VAL A 8 -29.50 -17.76 -68.12
N THR A 9 -29.42 -17.26 -66.86
CA THR A 9 -30.28 -16.26 -66.19
C THR A 9 -31.68 -16.70 -65.73
N ASN A 10 -32.32 -16.17 -64.69
CA ASN A 10 -32.08 -15.02 -63.81
C ASN A 10 -32.99 -15.20 -62.58
N ARG A 11 -32.49 -14.79 -61.41
CA ARG A 11 -33.18 -14.05 -60.32
C ARG A 11 -34.40 -14.67 -59.60
N LEU A 12 -34.36 -14.44 -58.29
CA LEU A 12 -35.49 -14.14 -57.41
C LEU A 12 -36.25 -15.35 -56.82
N CYS A 13 -35.65 -16.05 -55.86
CA CYS A 13 -36.34 -16.54 -54.65
C CYS A 13 -35.36 -17.24 -53.69
N HIS A 14 -34.52 -16.46 -53.02
CA HIS A 14 -33.86 -16.91 -51.79
C HIS A 14 -34.46 -16.14 -50.62
N ILE A 15 -35.68 -16.52 -50.28
CA ILE A 15 -36.27 -16.28 -48.96
C ILE A 15 -36.44 -17.67 -48.36
N LEU A 16 -36.02 -17.83 -47.10
CA LEU A 16 -36.03 -19.05 -46.28
C LEU A 16 -34.87 -20.03 -46.50
N SER A 17 -33.71 -19.73 -45.92
CA SER A 17 -33.01 -20.73 -45.09
C SER A 17 -32.12 -20.04 -44.04
N THR A 18 -32.77 -19.77 -42.90
CA THR A 18 -32.19 -19.65 -41.55
C THR A 18 -31.02 -20.62 -41.35
N ILE A 19 -29.84 -20.19 -40.89
CA ILE A 19 -29.50 -20.16 -39.45
C ILE A 19 -28.48 -19.03 -39.22
N VAL A 20 -28.95 -18.05 -38.45
CA VAL A 20 -28.15 -17.00 -37.83
C VAL A 20 -27.23 -17.68 -36.82
N ILE A 21 -25.93 -17.75 -37.10
CA ILE A 21 -24.91 -18.02 -36.07
C ILE A 21 -24.79 -16.73 -35.26
N ALA A 22 -25.68 -16.60 -34.27
CA ALA A 22 -25.55 -15.62 -33.21
C ALA A 22 -24.34 -16.03 -32.36
N ILE A 23 -23.21 -15.36 -32.59
CA ILE A 23 -22.04 -15.45 -31.72
C ILE A 23 -22.49 -14.89 -30.36
N LEU A 24 -22.80 -15.80 -29.44
CA LEU A 24 -22.92 -15.54 -28.01
C LEU A 24 -21.56 -15.05 -27.51
N ILE A 25 -21.32 -13.74 -27.62
CA ILE A 25 -20.27 -13.07 -26.87
C ILE A 25 -20.69 -13.19 -25.41
N SER A 26 -20.21 -14.25 -24.77
CA SER A 26 -20.36 -14.48 -23.35
C SER A 26 -19.52 -13.42 -22.66
N THR A 27 -20.10 -12.27 -22.35
CA THR A 27 -19.50 -11.32 -21.43
C THR A 27 -19.53 -11.95 -20.04
N THR A 28 -18.52 -12.77 -19.75
CA THR A 28 -18.23 -13.17 -18.38
C THR A 28 -17.83 -11.90 -17.63
N CYS A 29 -18.77 -11.32 -16.91
CA CYS A 29 -18.47 -10.37 -15.84
C CYS A 29 -17.65 -11.15 -14.79
N HIS A 30 -16.34 -11.11 -14.92
CA HIS A 30 -15.45 -11.64 -13.89
C HIS A 30 -15.55 -10.68 -12.71
N ALA A 31 -16.36 -11.02 -11.71
CA ALA A 31 -16.27 -10.35 -10.42
C ALA A 31 -14.83 -10.52 -9.94
N ALA A 32 -14.07 -9.42 -9.88
CA ALA A 32 -12.66 -9.46 -9.52
C ALA A 32 -12.53 -10.09 -8.12
N LYS A 33 -11.96 -11.29 -8.06
CA LYS A 33 -11.80 -12.03 -6.82
C LYS A 33 -10.65 -11.42 -6.02
N THR A 34 -10.97 -10.70 -4.96
CA THR A 34 -9.97 -10.22 -3.99
C THR A 34 -9.38 -11.40 -3.22
N LYS A 35 -8.06 -11.53 -3.20
CA LYS A 35 -7.33 -12.54 -2.41
C LYS A 35 -6.54 -11.83 -1.31
N TYR A 36 -7.00 -11.95 -0.07
CA TYR A 36 -6.30 -11.38 1.07
C TYR A 36 -4.97 -12.10 1.34
N ILE A 37 -3.90 -11.31 1.46
CA ILE A 37 -2.59 -11.74 2.00
C ILE A 37 -2.63 -11.65 3.53
N TRP A 38 -3.24 -10.57 4.03
CA TRP A 38 -3.42 -10.31 5.45
C TRP A 38 -4.68 -9.47 5.67
N GLN A 39 -5.36 -9.69 6.80
CA GLN A 39 -6.51 -8.91 7.22
C GLN A 39 -6.60 -8.86 8.75
N SER A 40 -6.90 -7.69 9.31
CA SER A 40 -7.12 -7.48 10.74
C SER A 40 -8.08 -6.31 10.94
N SER A 41 -9.29 -6.59 11.45
CA SER A 41 -10.37 -5.60 11.49
C SER A 41 -10.59 -5.00 10.08
N ASP A 42 -10.67 -3.68 9.96
CA ASP A 42 -10.82 -2.98 8.67
C ASP A 42 -9.50 -2.81 7.89
N GLN A 43 -8.36 -3.26 8.44
CA GLN A 43 -7.06 -3.19 7.77
C GLN A 43 -6.80 -4.45 6.95
N PHE A 44 -6.16 -4.29 5.80
CA PHE A 44 -5.86 -5.41 4.92
C PHE A 44 -4.66 -5.15 4.02
N VAL A 45 -4.10 -6.25 3.51
CA VAL A 45 -3.30 -6.30 2.29
C VAL A 45 -3.86 -7.42 1.43
N ALA A 46 -4.14 -7.15 0.16
CA ALA A 46 -4.77 -8.09 -0.75
C ALA A 46 -4.13 -8.03 -2.15
N LEU A 47 -4.38 -9.09 -2.92
CA LEU A 47 -4.18 -9.12 -4.37
C LEU A 47 -5.53 -8.88 -5.03
N GLU A 48 -5.53 -7.94 -5.97
CA GLU A 48 -6.68 -7.61 -6.81
C GLU A 48 -6.25 -7.64 -8.28
N GLN A 49 -7.22 -7.84 -9.17
CA GLN A 49 -6.98 -7.64 -10.60
C GLN A 49 -6.42 -6.24 -10.85
N GLN A 50 -5.52 -6.15 -11.82
CA GLN A 50 -4.90 -4.91 -12.23
C GLN A 50 -6.00 -3.88 -12.51
N ASP A 51 -5.84 -2.68 -11.93
CA ASP A 51 -6.79 -1.60 -12.17
C ASP A 51 -6.73 -1.23 -13.67
N SER A 52 -7.67 -1.73 -14.45
CA SER A 52 -7.75 -1.57 -15.90
C SER A 52 -9.17 -1.21 -16.27
N PRO A 53 -9.41 -0.14 -17.07
CA PRO A 53 -10.74 0.10 -17.60
C PRO A 53 -11.12 -1.09 -18.49
N SER A 54 -12.41 -1.43 -18.49
CA SER A 54 -12.96 -2.55 -19.26
C SER A 54 -12.71 -2.45 -20.77
N THR A 55 -12.27 -1.29 -21.27
CA THR A 55 -12.11 -0.98 -22.69
C THR A 55 -10.67 -0.93 -23.19
N ASN A 56 -9.65 -0.91 -22.31
CA ASN A 56 -8.24 -0.86 -22.73
C ASN A 56 -7.40 -1.93 -22.05
N THR A 57 -6.50 -2.55 -22.80
CA THR A 57 -5.47 -3.45 -22.26
C THR A 57 -4.39 -2.63 -21.57
N VAL A 58 -4.28 -2.74 -20.25
CA VAL A 58 -3.13 -2.19 -19.51
C VAL A 58 -1.94 -3.14 -19.68
N ALA A 59 -0.73 -2.58 -19.82
CA ALA A 59 0.48 -3.39 -19.89
C ALA A 59 0.61 -4.23 -18.60
N PRO A 60 1.02 -5.52 -18.70
CA PRO A 60 1.22 -6.35 -17.52
C PRO A 60 2.26 -5.74 -16.56
N ASN A 61 2.10 -6.04 -15.29
CA ASN A 61 3.08 -5.73 -14.25
C ASN A 61 4.29 -6.67 -14.34
N ASP A 62 5.43 -6.17 -13.89
CA ASP A 62 6.68 -6.93 -13.74
C ASP A 62 6.65 -7.73 -12.42
N HIS A 63 5.67 -8.63 -12.31
CA HIS A 63 5.43 -9.47 -11.14
C HIS A 63 5.71 -10.96 -11.43
N PRO A 64 6.17 -11.74 -10.44
CA PRO A 64 6.45 -11.33 -9.05
C PRO A 64 7.69 -10.44 -8.93
N ALA A 65 7.62 -9.43 -8.07
CA ALA A 65 8.69 -8.46 -7.92
C ALA A 65 9.75 -8.92 -6.89
N THR A 66 11.02 -8.61 -7.18
CA THR A 66 12.15 -8.86 -6.27
C THR A 66 12.58 -7.56 -5.62
N VAL A 67 12.05 -7.30 -4.42
CA VAL A 67 12.35 -6.13 -3.56
C VAL A 67 12.56 -6.62 -2.13
N THR A 68 13.24 -5.85 -1.27
CA THR A 68 13.48 -6.23 0.13
C THR A 68 12.50 -5.57 1.09
N SER A 69 12.36 -6.12 2.30
CA SER A 69 11.47 -5.58 3.33
C SER A 69 11.96 -4.20 3.80
N GLU A 70 13.28 -4.03 3.88
CA GLU A 70 13.94 -2.79 4.27
C GLU A 70 13.67 -1.69 3.24
N THR A 71 13.76 -2.02 1.95
CA THR A 71 13.46 -1.09 0.87
C THR A 71 12.00 -0.65 0.89
N ILE A 72 11.04 -1.59 1.02
CA ILE A 72 9.61 -1.26 1.11
C ILE A 72 9.32 -0.38 2.33
N SER A 73 9.88 -0.75 3.50
CA SER A 73 9.71 0.04 4.72
C SER A 73 10.24 1.46 4.56
N ALA A 74 11.44 1.62 4.00
CA ALA A 74 12.05 2.91 3.78
C ALA A 74 11.27 3.77 2.77
N MET A 75 10.77 3.17 1.69
CA MET A 75 9.93 3.89 0.70
C MET A 75 8.65 4.41 1.36
N LEU A 76 7.92 3.55 2.09
CA LEU A 76 6.71 3.94 2.81
C LEU A 76 6.99 5.03 3.86
N SER A 77 8.07 4.89 4.64
CA SER A 77 8.48 5.88 5.64
C SER A 77 8.87 7.24 5.06
N SER A 78 9.32 7.29 3.80
CA SER A 78 9.71 8.53 3.13
C SER A 78 8.53 9.34 2.57
N LEU A 79 7.34 8.76 2.51
CA LEU A 79 6.18 9.42 1.93
C LEU A 79 5.59 10.42 2.93
N GLU A 80 5.52 11.67 2.49
CA GLU A 80 4.88 12.76 3.22
C GLU A 80 3.68 13.28 2.44
N ILE A 81 2.70 13.80 3.17
CA ILE A 81 1.56 14.52 2.61
C ILE A 81 1.50 15.95 3.14
N ARG A 82 0.77 16.77 2.40
CA ARG A 82 0.31 18.07 2.84
C ARG A 82 -1.17 18.20 2.53
N ALA A 83 -1.96 18.54 3.53
CA ALA A 83 -3.36 18.96 3.33
C ALA A 83 -3.40 20.35 2.70
N THR A 84 -4.36 20.64 1.83
CA THR A 84 -4.43 21.91 1.08
C THR A 84 -4.53 23.13 2.01
N ASP A 85 -5.12 22.96 3.19
CA ASP A 85 -5.31 24.00 4.22
C ASP A 85 -4.19 24.07 5.26
N SER A 86 -3.14 23.25 5.12
CA SER A 86 -1.98 23.20 6.02
C SER A 86 -0.68 23.42 5.27
N ASP A 87 0.17 24.31 5.78
CA ASP A 87 1.52 24.48 5.25
C ASP A 87 2.51 23.42 5.77
N LYS A 88 2.10 22.60 6.74
CA LYS A 88 2.98 21.65 7.42
C LYS A 88 2.96 20.29 6.72
N PRO A 89 4.11 19.80 6.23
CA PRO A 89 4.28 18.40 5.86
C PRO A 89 4.01 17.47 7.04
N GLU A 90 3.39 16.33 6.77
CA GLU A 90 3.22 15.25 7.73
C GLU A 90 3.59 13.90 7.10
N PRO A 91 4.17 12.96 7.86
CA PRO A 91 4.37 11.60 7.39
C PRO A 91 3.03 10.96 6.99
N LEU A 92 2.95 10.38 5.79
CA LEU A 92 1.74 9.70 5.33
C LEU A 92 1.39 8.50 6.22
N PHE A 93 2.42 7.80 6.70
CA PHE A 93 2.29 6.64 7.56
C PHE A 93 2.96 6.87 8.90
N THR A 94 2.36 6.35 9.97
CA THR A 94 3.07 6.20 11.26
C THR A 94 4.12 5.08 11.17
N ALA A 95 5.16 5.13 12.01
CA ALA A 95 6.16 4.05 12.06
C ALA A 95 5.53 2.68 12.36
N VAL A 96 4.51 2.64 13.23
CA VAL A 96 3.78 1.40 13.57
C VAL A 96 3.02 0.87 12.35
N ALA A 97 2.36 1.76 11.58
CA ALA A 97 1.68 1.38 10.35
C ALA A 97 2.66 0.81 9.31
N VAL A 98 3.84 1.41 9.15
CA VAL A 98 4.88 0.87 8.23
C VAL A 98 5.34 -0.51 8.67
N GLN A 99 5.63 -0.70 9.96
CA GLN A 99 6.09 -1.99 10.51
C GLN A 99 5.05 -3.10 10.32
N SER A 100 3.75 -2.78 10.39
CA SER A 100 2.70 -3.78 10.22
C SER A 100 2.47 -4.17 8.76
N ILE A 101 2.51 -3.22 7.81
CA ILE A 101 2.12 -3.48 6.41
C ILE A 101 3.28 -3.77 5.46
N ALA A 102 4.48 -3.24 5.71
CA ALA A 102 5.63 -3.44 4.81
C ALA A 102 5.92 -4.94 4.52
N PRO A 103 5.98 -5.85 5.52
CA PRO A 103 6.20 -7.27 5.25
C PRO A 103 5.04 -7.91 4.46
N GLN A 104 3.81 -7.45 4.68
CA GLN A 104 2.62 -7.98 3.99
C GLN A 104 2.57 -7.51 2.53
N ILE A 105 2.92 -6.25 2.27
CA ILE A 105 3.06 -5.70 0.91
C ILE A 105 4.16 -6.45 0.16
N LEU A 106 5.31 -6.68 0.78
CA LEU A 106 6.39 -7.49 0.18
C LEU A 106 5.89 -8.89 -0.19
N GLN A 107 5.17 -9.55 0.71
CA GLN A 107 4.59 -10.87 0.45
C GLN A 107 3.59 -10.81 -0.72
N GLY A 108 2.76 -9.77 -0.80
CA GLY A 108 1.88 -9.52 -1.94
C GLY A 108 2.64 -9.37 -3.24
N LEU A 109 3.68 -8.52 -3.28
CA LEU A 109 4.48 -8.26 -4.48
C LEU A 109 5.21 -9.52 -5.00
N ARG A 110 5.59 -10.44 -4.09
CA ARG A 110 6.20 -11.73 -4.42
C ARG A 110 5.20 -12.79 -4.89
N GLN A 111 3.90 -12.60 -4.62
CA GLN A 111 2.84 -13.53 -5.01
C GLN A 111 1.98 -13.04 -6.18
N ALA A 112 1.94 -11.73 -6.43
CA ALA A 112 1.16 -11.13 -7.49
C ALA A 112 1.55 -11.74 -8.84
N SER A 113 0.55 -12.00 -9.68
CA SER A 113 0.74 -12.29 -11.10
C SER A 113 0.92 -11.00 -11.91
N PRO A 114 1.34 -11.08 -13.18
CA PRO A 114 1.44 -9.91 -14.05
C PRO A 114 0.14 -9.12 -14.26
N THR A 115 -1.02 -9.70 -13.93
CA THR A 115 -2.32 -9.04 -14.04
C THR A 115 -2.91 -8.67 -12.69
N GLU A 116 -2.12 -8.68 -11.62
CA GLU A 116 -2.57 -8.35 -10.28
C GLU A 116 -1.77 -7.19 -9.69
N ASP A 117 -2.45 -6.43 -8.84
CA ASP A 117 -1.88 -5.39 -8.01
C ASP A 117 -2.00 -5.77 -6.53
N VAL A 118 -1.11 -5.23 -5.71
CA VAL A 118 -1.26 -5.30 -4.25
C VAL A 118 -2.06 -4.11 -3.78
N THR A 119 -3.17 -4.32 -3.07
CA THR A 119 -3.94 -3.25 -2.44
C THR A 119 -3.84 -3.33 -0.93
N PHE A 120 -3.99 -2.19 -0.24
CA PHE A 120 -3.94 -2.15 1.21
C PHE A 120 -4.86 -1.08 1.80
N ALA A 121 -5.24 -1.31 3.06
CA ALA A 121 -5.75 -0.31 3.98
C ALA A 121 -5.05 -0.46 5.33
N VAL A 122 -4.53 0.63 5.86
CA VAL A 122 -3.84 0.67 7.16
C VAL A 122 -4.36 1.83 7.99
N ILE A 123 -4.51 1.60 9.30
CA ILE A 123 -4.98 2.62 10.24
C ILE A 123 -3.83 3.02 11.15
N GLY A 124 -3.55 4.32 11.21
CA GLY A 124 -2.56 4.93 12.10
C GLY A 124 -3.18 5.91 13.07
N LEU A 125 -2.52 6.14 14.21
CA LEU A 125 -2.85 7.25 15.11
C LEU A 125 -2.10 8.50 14.69
N HIS A 126 -2.82 9.45 14.11
CA HIS A 126 -2.28 10.72 13.63
C HIS A 126 -2.76 11.88 14.49
N ASN A 127 -2.01 12.97 14.52
CA ASN A 127 -2.46 14.19 15.19
C ASN A 127 -3.69 14.75 14.48
N THR A 128 -4.64 15.26 15.25
CA THR A 128 -5.75 16.06 14.71
C THR A 128 -5.25 17.46 14.36
N SER A 129 -6.04 18.22 13.60
CA SER A 129 -5.78 19.62 13.25
C SER A 129 -5.59 20.53 14.48
N TYR A 130 -5.98 20.09 15.68
CA TYR A 130 -5.80 20.79 16.96
C TYR A 130 -4.62 20.28 17.82
N GLY A 131 -3.73 19.45 17.26
CA GLY A 131 -2.35 19.22 17.75
C GLY A 131 -2.16 18.40 19.03
N PHE A 132 -3.19 18.23 19.87
CA PHE A 132 -3.06 17.56 21.18
C PHE A 132 -3.83 16.23 21.30
N VAL A 133 -4.73 15.95 20.35
CA VAL A 133 -5.52 14.71 20.32
C VAL A 133 -5.08 13.89 19.11
N LYS A 134 -4.97 12.58 19.28
CA LYS A 134 -4.75 11.65 18.16
C LYS A 134 -6.05 11.01 17.75
N SER A 135 -6.28 10.83 16.46
CA SER A 135 -7.40 10.09 15.90
C SER A 135 -6.93 8.94 15.02
N HIS A 136 -7.74 7.90 14.92
CA HIS A 136 -7.54 6.83 13.94
C HIS A 136 -7.79 7.40 12.55
N LYS A 137 -6.77 7.34 11.70
CA LYS A 137 -6.85 7.74 10.31
C LYS A 137 -6.40 6.60 9.40
N VAL A 138 -7.18 6.32 8.38
CA VAL A 138 -6.87 5.29 7.39
C VAL A 138 -6.07 5.89 6.24
N THR A 139 -5.05 5.15 5.80
CA THR A 139 -4.42 5.34 4.50
C THR A 139 -4.64 4.08 3.67
N THR A 140 -5.14 4.24 2.45
CA THR A 140 -5.33 3.13 1.50
C THR A 140 -4.43 3.33 0.31
N GLY A 141 -4.07 2.23 -0.35
CA GLY A 141 -3.28 2.34 -1.56
C GLY A 141 -3.20 1.09 -2.40
N ARG A 142 -2.58 1.26 -3.55
CA ARG A 142 -2.30 0.25 -4.56
C ARG A 142 -0.80 0.29 -4.88
N VAL A 143 -0.17 -0.88 -4.90
CA VAL A 143 1.26 -1.06 -5.12
C VAL A 143 1.47 -2.08 -6.22
N TYR A 144 2.32 -1.75 -7.18
CA TYR A 144 2.72 -2.66 -8.25
C TYR A 144 4.12 -2.29 -8.77
N TYR A 145 4.76 -3.26 -9.41
CA TYR A 145 6.07 -3.08 -10.02
C TYR A 145 5.91 -3.13 -11.54
N GLN A 146 6.40 -2.11 -12.25
CA GLN A 146 6.28 -2.02 -13.69
C GLN A 146 7.34 -1.09 -14.28
N ALA A 147 7.94 -1.49 -15.39
CA ALA A 147 8.97 -0.74 -16.11
C ALA A 147 10.13 -0.31 -15.19
N GLY A 148 10.58 -1.22 -14.34
CA GLY A 148 11.68 -0.98 -13.39
C GLY A 148 11.34 -0.02 -12.25
N ARG A 149 10.06 0.25 -12.00
CA ARG A 149 9.59 1.16 -10.94
C ARG A 149 8.57 0.49 -10.03
N LEU A 150 8.74 0.70 -8.73
CA LEU A 150 7.69 0.46 -7.74
C LEU A 150 6.75 1.66 -7.74
N ASN A 151 5.49 1.44 -8.06
CA ASN A 151 4.45 2.45 -8.09
C ASN A 151 3.59 2.31 -6.83
N ILE A 152 3.31 3.42 -6.15
CA ILE A 152 2.43 3.51 -4.99
C ILE A 152 1.39 4.59 -5.27
N LEU A 153 0.12 4.18 -5.35
CA LEU A 153 -1.01 5.04 -5.59
C LEU A 153 -1.88 5.08 -4.33
N ILE A 154 -2.05 6.27 -3.76
CA ILE A 154 -2.79 6.47 -2.51
C ILE A 154 -4.24 6.78 -2.83
N GLY A 155 -5.19 6.01 -2.28
CA GLY A 155 -6.64 6.19 -2.52
C GLY A 155 -7.27 7.16 -1.53
N GLN A 156 -7.01 6.93 -0.25
CA GLN A 156 -7.42 7.76 0.87
C GLN A 156 -6.15 8.04 1.68
N ALA A 157 -5.83 9.30 1.95
CA ALA A 157 -4.65 9.69 2.72
C ALA A 157 -5.10 10.21 4.08
N GLN A 158 -4.72 9.52 5.16
CA GLN A 158 -5.09 9.89 6.53
C GLN A 158 -6.56 10.33 6.66
N LYS A 159 -7.51 9.56 6.13
CA LYS A 159 -8.94 9.86 6.29
C LYS A 159 -9.39 9.43 7.69
N GLU A 160 -10.15 10.25 8.40
CA GLU A 160 -10.68 9.86 9.72
C GLU A 160 -11.50 8.57 9.64
N VAL A 161 -11.28 7.68 10.61
CA VAL A 161 -12.01 6.42 10.75
C VAL A 161 -13.05 6.59 11.84
N ASN A 162 -14.30 6.27 11.48
CA ASN A 162 -15.38 6.09 12.44
C ASN A 162 -15.71 4.60 12.55
N ASP A 163 -15.52 4.04 13.74
CA ASP A 163 -15.74 2.62 14.02
C ASP A 163 -17.22 2.20 13.89
N ARG A 164 -18.14 3.17 13.78
CA ARG A 164 -19.58 2.93 13.58
C ARG A 164 -20.01 2.86 12.13
N ASP A 165 -19.14 3.21 11.17
CA ASP A 165 -19.53 3.16 9.76
C ASP A 165 -19.63 1.70 9.28
N ASP A 166 -20.64 1.41 8.47
CA ASP A 166 -20.70 0.15 7.73
C ASP A 166 -19.75 0.20 6.52
N ARG A 167 -18.70 -0.63 6.53
CA ARG A 167 -17.71 -0.69 5.44
C ARG A 167 -18.28 -1.16 4.10
N ARG A 168 -19.49 -1.74 4.07
CA ARG A 168 -20.20 -2.03 2.81
C ARG A 168 -20.73 -0.76 2.14
N LEU A 169 -21.07 0.26 2.94
CA LEU A 169 -21.55 1.56 2.46
C LEU A 169 -20.42 2.58 2.31
N ALA A 170 -19.39 2.47 3.15
CA ALA A 170 -18.21 3.33 3.12
C ALA A 170 -16.93 2.49 3.01
N PRO A 171 -16.68 1.83 1.86
CA PRO A 171 -15.50 0.99 1.71
C PRO A 171 -14.21 1.81 1.74
N PHE A 172 -13.14 1.14 2.16
CA PHE A 172 -11.79 1.64 1.97
C PHE A 172 -11.37 1.39 0.52
N THR A 173 -11.22 2.47 -0.23
CA THR A 173 -10.96 2.42 -1.67
C THR A 173 -9.47 2.61 -1.92
N PRO A 174 -8.76 1.66 -2.55
CA PRO A 174 -7.35 1.82 -2.90
C PRO A 174 -7.16 2.88 -3.99
N GLY A 175 -5.92 3.33 -4.20
CA GLY A 175 -5.59 4.26 -5.28
C GLY A 175 -5.87 3.67 -6.66
N SER A 176 -6.18 4.54 -7.63
CA SER A 176 -6.51 4.15 -9.01
C SER A 176 -5.46 4.63 -10.00
N ARG A 177 -5.09 3.77 -10.95
CA ARG A 177 -4.23 4.12 -12.08
C ARG A 177 -4.86 5.16 -13.00
N HIS A 178 -6.19 5.23 -13.02
CA HIS A 178 -6.96 6.03 -13.98
C HIS A 178 -7.55 7.29 -13.38
N LYS A 179 -7.99 7.22 -12.12
CA LYS A 179 -8.65 8.33 -11.43
C LYS A 179 -7.75 8.89 -10.34
N THR A 180 -7.58 10.21 -10.34
CA THR A 180 -6.96 10.93 -9.22
C THR A 180 -7.78 10.76 -7.96
N SER A 181 -7.11 10.47 -6.85
CA SER A 181 -7.76 10.34 -5.56
C SER A 181 -8.42 11.61 -5.06
N GLU A 182 -9.58 11.42 -4.42
CA GLU A 182 -10.39 12.47 -3.84
C GLU A 182 -9.76 13.04 -2.57
N GLY A 183 -10.17 14.26 -2.22
CA GLY A 183 -9.74 14.97 -1.02
C GLY A 183 -8.67 16.04 -1.26
N ASP A 184 -8.60 16.96 -0.30
CA ASP A 184 -7.77 18.15 -0.31
C ASP A 184 -6.40 17.87 0.31
N TRP A 185 -5.63 17.03 -0.36
CA TRP A 185 -4.28 16.64 0.02
C TRP A 185 -3.45 16.27 -1.21
N GLN A 186 -2.13 16.33 -1.05
CA GLN A 186 -1.17 15.84 -2.03
C GLN A 186 0.04 15.19 -1.35
N LEU A 187 0.61 14.19 -2.00
CA LEU A 187 1.95 13.70 -1.73
C LEU A 187 2.97 14.80 -2.03
N LEU A 188 4.03 14.85 -1.23
CA LEU A 188 5.09 15.81 -1.43
C LEU A 188 6.19 15.26 -2.36
N PRO A 189 6.73 16.10 -3.25
CA PRO A 189 7.90 15.73 -4.02
C PRO A 189 9.13 15.61 -3.10
N GLN A 190 10.10 14.79 -3.50
CA GLN A 190 11.38 14.64 -2.79
C GLN A 190 12.50 15.29 -3.63
N PRO A 191 12.66 16.64 -3.58
CA PRO A 191 13.66 17.33 -4.39
C PRO A 191 15.07 16.84 -4.05
N GLY A 192 15.86 16.52 -5.08
CA GLY A 192 17.22 15.99 -4.93
C GLY A 192 17.30 14.48 -4.63
N GLN A 193 16.17 13.80 -4.37
CA GLN A 193 16.13 12.36 -4.19
C GLN A 193 16.14 11.67 -5.56
N LYS A 194 17.26 11.02 -5.90
CA LYS A 194 17.35 10.21 -7.11
C LYS A 194 16.38 9.03 -7.04
N GLY A 195 15.83 8.67 -8.20
CA GLY A 195 14.90 7.56 -8.36
C GLY A 195 13.49 7.79 -7.85
N PHE A 196 13.19 8.91 -7.18
CA PHE A 196 11.82 9.29 -6.83
C PHE A 196 11.19 10.13 -7.94
N SER A 197 9.91 9.89 -8.23
CA SER A 197 9.12 10.73 -9.12
C SER A 197 7.67 10.78 -8.65
N LEU A 198 7.09 11.97 -8.67
CA LEU A 198 5.67 12.18 -8.39
C LEU A 198 4.93 12.35 -9.71
N GLN A 199 4.21 11.32 -10.14
CA GLN A 199 3.51 11.29 -11.43
C GLN A 199 2.21 12.08 -11.38
N ARG A 200 1.55 12.02 -10.22
CA ARG A 200 0.29 12.69 -9.90
C ARG A 200 0.27 12.97 -8.40
N LYS A 201 -0.62 13.84 -7.92
CA LYS A 201 -0.69 14.24 -6.49
C LYS A 201 -0.80 13.07 -5.50
N ASP A 202 -1.20 11.90 -5.97
CA ASP A 202 -1.49 10.67 -5.25
C ASP A 202 -0.66 9.47 -5.75
N TRP A 203 0.26 9.67 -6.71
CA TRP A 203 1.02 8.60 -7.34
C TRP A 203 2.54 8.86 -7.25
N ALA A 204 3.18 8.13 -6.34
CA ALA A 204 4.63 8.07 -6.21
C ALA A 204 5.20 6.88 -6.98
N ALA A 205 6.33 7.07 -7.67
CA ALA A 205 7.05 6.02 -8.36
C ALA A 205 8.54 6.05 -7.99
N PHE A 206 9.06 4.89 -7.59
CA PHE A 206 10.42 4.68 -7.13
C PHE A 206 11.17 3.76 -8.12
N SER A 207 12.26 4.24 -8.72
CA SER A 207 13.14 3.39 -9.55
C SER A 207 14.12 2.59 -8.69
N THR A 208 14.84 1.67 -9.33
CA THR A 208 15.92 0.88 -8.71
C THR A 208 17.09 1.72 -8.20
N GLU A 209 17.22 2.97 -8.64
CA GLU A 209 18.25 3.91 -8.17
C GLU A 209 17.86 4.63 -6.88
N TRP A 210 16.60 4.49 -6.44
CA TRP A 210 16.15 5.12 -5.21
C TRP A 210 16.84 4.50 -4.01
N GLN A 211 17.38 5.36 -3.15
CA GLN A 211 17.97 4.98 -1.88
C GLN A 211 17.32 5.76 -0.75
N PRO A 212 17.16 5.18 0.45
CA PRO A 212 16.63 5.89 1.59
C PRO A 212 17.47 7.15 1.87
N PRO A 213 16.86 8.31 2.20
CA PRO A 213 17.59 9.50 2.63
C PRO A 213 18.57 9.14 3.75
N ALA A 214 19.77 9.72 3.77
CA ALA A 214 20.83 9.35 4.74
C ALA A 214 20.37 9.39 6.22
N ALA A 215 19.34 10.17 6.55
CA ALA A 215 18.72 10.23 7.88
C ALA A 215 18.02 8.93 8.34
N VAL A 216 17.57 8.06 7.43
CA VAL A 216 16.98 6.74 7.77
C VAL A 216 17.97 5.58 7.71
N GLN A 217 19.20 5.81 7.22
CA GLN A 217 20.26 4.79 7.15
C GLN A 217 21.06 4.64 8.46
N SER A 218 20.83 5.50 9.45
CA SER A 218 21.62 5.58 10.68
C SER A 218 21.02 4.79 11.85
N VAL A 219 20.41 3.62 11.59
CA VAL A 219 20.13 2.61 12.63
C VAL A 219 20.42 1.20 12.13
N SER A 220 21.71 0.89 11.93
CA SER A 220 22.23 -0.47 12.08
C SER A 220 23.59 -0.41 12.80
N PRO A 221 23.85 -1.33 13.75
CA PRO A 221 24.90 -1.18 14.75
C PRO A 221 26.25 -1.62 14.17
N GLN A 222 26.92 -0.73 13.45
CA GLN A 222 28.35 -0.89 13.21
C GLN A 222 29.01 0.48 13.17
N GLN A 223 29.13 1.11 14.34
CA GLN A 223 30.05 2.23 14.54
C GLN A 223 31.27 1.71 15.30
N SER A 224 32.38 1.55 14.57
CA SER A 224 33.72 1.64 15.13
C SER A 224 33.90 3.06 15.68
N ILE A 225 33.92 3.19 17.00
CA ILE A 225 34.12 4.47 17.70
C ILE A 225 35.64 4.69 17.88
N PRO A 226 36.22 5.83 17.44
CA PRO A 226 37.54 6.24 17.91
C PRO A 226 37.44 6.54 19.41
N ALA A 227 38.32 5.92 20.19
CA ALA A 227 38.37 6.07 21.64
C ALA A 227 38.58 7.54 22.05
N GLY A 228 37.51 8.20 22.49
CA GLY A 228 37.59 9.51 23.11
C GLY A 228 36.28 10.29 22.97
N LEU A 229 35.60 10.51 24.09
CA LEU A 229 34.36 11.28 24.28
C LEU A 229 33.05 10.56 23.91
N ILE A 230 32.66 9.59 24.73
CA ILE A 230 31.25 9.18 24.86
C ILE A 230 30.69 9.84 26.13
N ALA A 231 29.84 10.86 25.95
CA ALA A 231 28.77 11.10 26.91
C ALA A 231 27.70 10.03 26.66
N PRO A 232 27.19 9.31 27.67
CA PRO A 232 26.28 8.21 27.45
C PRO A 232 24.97 8.70 26.86
N ALA A 233 24.56 8.10 25.73
CA ALA A 233 23.20 8.15 25.24
C ALA A 233 22.27 7.79 26.41
N ARG A 234 21.31 8.67 26.69
CA ARG A 234 20.41 8.58 27.84
C ARG A 234 19.53 7.32 27.70
N GLN A 235 20.02 6.21 28.22
CA GLN A 235 19.22 5.03 28.50
C GLN A 235 18.01 5.49 29.33
N PRO A 236 16.77 5.10 28.99
CA PRO A 236 15.62 5.45 29.83
C PRO A 236 15.93 4.98 31.24
N SER A 237 15.76 5.88 32.20
CA SER A 237 16.14 5.64 33.58
C SER A 237 15.36 4.43 34.11
N PRO A 238 15.85 3.71 35.13
CA PRO A 238 15.10 2.60 35.71
C PRO A 238 13.66 3.00 36.10
N ALA A 239 13.43 4.26 36.49
CA ALA A 239 12.10 4.80 36.75
C ALA A 239 11.21 4.86 35.49
N ASP A 240 11.76 5.31 34.35
CA ASP A 240 11.02 5.39 33.08
C ASP A 240 10.61 3.99 32.58
N ARG A 241 11.48 2.99 32.78
CA ARG A 241 11.19 1.59 32.43
C ARG A 241 10.07 0.99 33.28
N LEU A 242 9.97 1.38 34.56
CA LEU A 242 8.89 0.95 35.44
C LEU A 242 7.53 1.54 35.03
N ILE A 243 7.52 2.76 34.49
CA ILE A 243 6.30 3.40 33.97
C ILE A 243 5.77 2.65 32.75
N VAL A 244 6.64 2.35 31.77
CA VAL A 244 6.28 1.61 30.56
C VAL A 244 5.77 0.20 30.89
N LEU A 245 6.43 -0.52 31.82
CA LEU A 245 5.96 -1.84 32.24
C LEU A 245 4.56 -1.79 32.88
N LYS A 246 4.25 -0.76 33.65
CA LYS A 246 2.92 -0.58 34.25
C LYS A 246 1.87 -0.36 33.17
N GLU A 247 2.18 0.45 32.16
CA GLU A 247 1.29 0.72 31.03
C GLU A 247 1.02 -0.54 30.19
N LEU A 248 2.03 -1.38 29.96
CA LEU A 248 1.88 -2.65 29.24
C LEU A 248 0.98 -3.64 29.98
N LYS A 249 1.11 -3.72 31.31
CA LYS A 249 0.23 -4.53 32.16
C LYS A 249 -1.21 -4.02 32.12
N GLU A 250 -1.40 -2.70 32.23
CA GLU A 250 -2.73 -2.07 32.23
C GLU A 250 -3.46 -2.28 30.89
N LYS A 251 -2.71 -2.35 29.79
CA LYS A 251 -3.24 -2.68 28.46
C LYS A 251 -3.45 -4.19 28.22
N GLY A 252 -3.16 -5.04 29.22
CA GLY A 252 -3.28 -6.50 29.12
C GLY A 252 -2.31 -7.14 28.12
N LEU A 253 -1.24 -6.43 27.74
CA LEU A 253 -0.24 -6.90 26.76
C LEU A 253 0.81 -7.82 27.39
N ILE A 254 0.91 -7.82 28.72
CA ILE A 254 1.77 -8.72 29.49
C ILE A 254 0.98 -9.28 30.67
N SER A 255 1.33 -10.50 31.08
CA SER A 255 0.75 -11.13 32.26
C SER A 255 1.28 -10.50 33.57
N GLU A 256 0.55 -10.69 34.67
CA GLU A 256 0.99 -10.26 36.01
C GLU A 256 2.32 -10.88 36.42
N GLU A 257 2.58 -12.11 36.00
CA GLU A 257 3.81 -12.83 36.32
C GLU A 257 5.02 -12.24 35.59
N GLU A 258 4.86 -11.94 34.28
CA GLU A 258 5.88 -11.26 33.47
C GLU A 258 6.16 -9.85 33.99
N TYR A 259 5.12 -9.11 34.37
CA TYR A 259 5.26 -7.79 34.98
C TYR A 259 6.09 -7.84 36.27
N ARG A 260 5.81 -8.81 37.16
CA ARG A 260 6.54 -8.95 38.43
C ARG A 260 8.00 -9.31 38.20
N SER A 261 8.29 -10.26 37.30
CA SER A 261 9.66 -10.65 36.98
C SER A 261 10.47 -9.49 36.40
N LYS A 262 9.90 -8.74 35.45
CA LYS A 262 10.59 -7.62 34.79
C LYS A 262 10.78 -6.42 35.71
N ARG A 263 9.80 -6.14 36.57
CA ARG A 263 9.91 -5.11 37.61
C ARG A 263 11.05 -5.43 38.59
N GLN A 264 11.18 -6.69 39.00
CA GLN A 264 12.20 -7.11 39.95
C GLN A 264 13.61 -7.10 39.33
N GLU A 265 13.73 -7.47 38.05
CA GLU A 265 14.98 -7.33 37.29
C GLU A 265 15.45 -5.87 37.21
N ILE A 266 14.53 -4.91 36.98
CA ILE A 266 14.87 -3.48 36.92
C ILE A 266 15.25 -2.93 38.31
N LEU A 267 14.58 -3.38 39.37
CA LEU A 267 14.91 -2.97 40.74
C LEU A 267 16.26 -3.53 41.21
N ASN A 268 16.68 -4.69 40.72
CA ASN A 268 18.00 -5.26 41.00
C ASN A 268 19.14 -4.59 40.22
N LEU A 269 18.82 -3.81 39.18
CA LEU A 269 19.77 -3.04 38.36
C LEU A 269 19.96 -1.60 38.88
N LEU A 270 19.29 -1.23 39.97
CA LEU A 270 19.47 0.02 40.72
C LEU A 270 20.44 -0.19 41.88
#